data_AF-A0A1H0TXE3-F1
#
_entry.id   AF-A0A1H0TXE3-F1
#
_cell.length_a   1.000
_cell.length_b   1.000
_cell.length_c   1.000
_cell.angle_alpha   90.00
_cell.angle_beta   90.00
_cell.angle_gamma   90.00
#
_symmetry.space_group_name_H-M   'P 1'
#
loop_
_entity.id
_entity.type
_entity.pdbx_description
1 polymer ?
#
loop_
_entity_poly.entity_id
_entity_poly.type
_entity_poly.pdbx_seq_one_letter_code
_entity_poly.pdbx_strand_id
1 'polypeptide(L)'
;MPKQVDHQARRQQIAEAVCRLAGSQGLDAVSLRQVAVEAGVSMGMVQHYFTTKDDMLLFAFHTVSERVEQRIRTAVADVGSDARTLLRALLVDMLPVGAESRAEAPVWAAFLARAIVEPRLAKPLREGGRGMSTFIADHIRAGAPRENIDPTFEALTLLALVDGLMSHLLIGQIDDTTALATLDHNLDRIFGHAHEQRGDVVMPTGVEGVPDE
;
A
#
# COMPACT_ATOMS: atom_id res chain seq x y z
N MET A 1 -18.99 -9.65 -38.92
CA MET A 1 -19.42 -9.14 -37.59
C MET A 1 -18.21 -8.45 -36.97
N PRO A 2 -18.26 -7.18 -36.58
CA PRO A 2 -17.08 -6.52 -36.01
C PRO A 2 -16.76 -7.17 -34.67
N LYS A 3 -15.50 -7.58 -34.47
CA LYS A 3 -15.01 -8.03 -33.15
C LYS A 3 -15.30 -6.90 -32.16
N GLN A 4 -16.20 -7.12 -31.22
CA GLN A 4 -16.48 -6.19 -30.14
C GLN A 4 -15.16 -6.04 -29.36
N VAL A 5 -14.51 -4.89 -29.52
CA VAL A 5 -13.24 -4.62 -28.85
C VAL A 5 -13.58 -4.39 -27.39
N ASP A 6 -13.05 -5.24 -26.52
CA ASP A 6 -13.12 -4.99 -25.08
C ASP A 6 -12.17 -3.83 -24.74
N HIS A 7 -12.74 -2.62 -24.70
CA HIS A 7 -12.01 -1.40 -24.41
C HIS A 7 -11.35 -1.44 -23.03
N GLN A 8 -11.95 -2.13 -22.06
CA GLN A 8 -11.39 -2.22 -20.72
C GLN A 8 -10.17 -3.14 -20.71
N ALA A 9 -10.27 -4.32 -21.34
CA ALA A 9 -9.13 -5.22 -21.49
C ALA A 9 -7.95 -4.55 -22.22
N ARG A 10 -8.22 -3.71 -23.23
CA ARG A 10 -7.17 -2.97 -23.95
C ARG A 10 -6.50 -1.91 -23.08
N ARG A 11 -7.27 -1.16 -22.29
CA ARG A 11 -6.69 -0.20 -21.34
C ARG A 11 -5.85 -0.91 -20.28
N GLN A 12 -6.34 -2.04 -19.75
CA GLN A 12 -5.60 -2.88 -18.80
C GLN A 12 -4.24 -3.33 -19.37
N GLN A 13 -4.23 -3.85 -20.60
CA GLN A 13 -3.01 -4.27 -21.29
C GLN A 13 -1.99 -3.12 -21.43
N ILE A 14 -2.47 -1.90 -21.70
CA ILE A 14 -1.63 -0.71 -21.79
C ILE A 14 -1.09 -0.32 -20.39
N ALA A 15 -1.90 -0.35 -19.34
CA ALA A 15 -1.45 -0.08 -17.98
C ALA A 15 -0.38 -1.08 -17.51
N GLU A 16 -0.53 -2.36 -17.83
CA GLU A 16 0.47 -3.38 -17.50
C GLU A 16 1.79 -3.15 -18.23
N ALA A 17 1.74 -2.71 -19.49
CA ALA A 17 2.95 -2.31 -20.22
C ALA A 17 3.63 -1.09 -19.60
N VAL A 18 2.85 -0.11 -19.10
CA VAL A 18 3.40 1.02 -18.32
C VAL A 18 4.10 0.51 -17.06
N CYS A 19 3.50 -0.43 -16.32
CA CYS A 19 4.10 -1.01 -15.11
C CYS A 19 5.44 -1.68 -15.43
N ARG A 20 5.49 -2.53 -16.46
CA ARG A 20 6.72 -3.22 -16.87
C ARG A 20 7.82 -2.27 -17.31
N LEU A 21 7.49 -1.22 -18.08
CA LEU A 21 8.48 -0.21 -18.50
C LEU A 21 8.98 0.61 -17.32
N ALA A 22 8.07 1.09 -16.46
CA ALA A 22 8.45 1.86 -15.28
C ALA A 22 9.37 1.04 -14.35
N GLY A 23 9.08 -0.24 -14.15
CA GLY A 23 9.88 -1.11 -13.28
C GLY A 23 11.21 -1.57 -13.87
N SER A 24 11.34 -1.68 -15.20
CA SER A 24 12.56 -2.16 -15.84
C SER A 24 13.50 -1.05 -16.34
N GLN A 25 12.95 0.09 -16.76
CA GLN A 25 13.68 1.14 -17.47
C GLN A 25 13.47 2.54 -16.87
N GLY A 26 12.71 2.65 -15.78
CA GLY A 26 12.40 3.91 -15.12
C GLY A 26 11.39 4.77 -15.90
N LEU A 27 11.03 5.91 -15.29
CA LEU A 27 9.96 6.76 -15.81
C LEU A 27 10.31 7.45 -17.15
N ASP A 28 11.59 7.71 -17.40
CA ASP A 28 12.04 8.38 -18.63
C ASP A 28 11.76 7.53 -19.88
N ALA A 29 11.84 6.21 -19.75
CA ALA A 29 11.52 5.28 -20.83
C ALA A 29 10.01 5.18 -21.12
N VAL A 30 9.16 5.55 -20.17
CA VAL A 30 7.70 5.51 -20.35
C VAL A 30 7.26 6.59 -21.33
N SER A 31 6.87 6.18 -22.53
CA SER A 31 6.29 7.03 -23.57
C SER A 31 5.18 6.28 -24.30
N LEU A 32 4.24 6.99 -24.94
CA LEU A 32 3.17 6.36 -25.73
C LEU A 32 3.73 5.37 -26.76
N ARG A 33 4.87 5.71 -27.39
CA ARG A 33 5.55 4.85 -28.36
C ARG A 33 6.12 3.60 -27.72
N GLN A 34 6.86 3.76 -26.63
CA GLN A 34 7.50 2.63 -25.97
C GLN A 34 6.44 1.69 -25.37
N VAL A 35 5.37 2.25 -24.82
CA VAL A 35 4.23 1.49 -24.30
C VAL A 35 3.50 0.74 -25.42
N ALA A 36 3.36 1.33 -26.61
CA ALA A 36 2.78 0.62 -27.76
C ALA A 36 3.60 -0.63 -28.12
N VAL A 37 4.93 -0.50 -28.15
CA VAL A 37 5.86 -1.61 -28.40
C VAL A 37 5.74 -2.67 -27.30
N GLU A 38 5.82 -2.27 -26.04
CA GLU A 38 5.74 -3.17 -24.87
C GLU A 38 4.39 -3.88 -24.76
N ALA A 39 3.29 -3.20 -25.11
CA ALA A 39 1.96 -3.78 -25.10
C ALA A 39 1.70 -4.64 -26.35
N GLY A 40 2.54 -4.59 -27.38
CA GLY A 40 2.30 -5.29 -28.65
C GLY A 40 1.09 -4.73 -29.42
N VAL A 41 0.86 -3.42 -29.34
CA VAL A 41 -0.24 -2.72 -30.02
C VAL A 41 0.28 -1.58 -30.90
N SER A 42 -0.57 -1.06 -31.80
CA SER A 42 -0.16 0.06 -32.64
C SER A 42 -0.10 1.38 -31.87
N MET A 43 0.78 2.30 -32.29
CA MET A 43 0.84 3.66 -31.74
C MET A 43 -0.52 4.36 -31.81
N GLY A 44 -1.24 4.20 -32.94
CA GLY A 44 -2.57 4.79 -33.11
C GLY A 44 -3.61 4.25 -32.13
N MET A 45 -3.49 2.99 -31.70
CA MET A 45 -4.36 2.42 -30.67
C MET A 45 -4.08 3.05 -29.30
N VAL A 46 -2.80 3.23 -28.92
CA VAL A 46 -2.46 3.90 -27.66
C VAL A 46 -2.95 5.34 -27.67
N GLN A 47 -2.73 6.07 -28.77
CA GLN A 47 -3.19 7.45 -28.94
C GLN A 47 -4.72 7.58 -28.95
N HIS A 48 -5.45 6.55 -29.36
CA HIS A 48 -6.90 6.52 -29.27
C HIS A 48 -7.40 6.49 -27.83
N TYR A 49 -6.67 5.84 -26.91
CA TYR A 49 -7.03 5.76 -25.49
C TYR A 49 -6.38 6.86 -24.63
N PHE A 50 -5.18 7.30 -24.99
CA PHE A 50 -4.39 8.22 -24.18
C PHE A 50 -3.78 9.32 -25.05
N THR A 51 -4.28 10.54 -24.85
CA THR A 51 -3.78 11.73 -25.54
C THR A 51 -2.37 12.10 -25.09
N THR A 52 -2.07 11.93 -23.80
CA THR A 52 -0.80 12.34 -23.20
C THR A 52 -0.16 11.23 -22.35
N LYS A 53 1.15 11.34 -22.11
CA LYS A 53 1.88 10.50 -21.13
C LYS A 53 1.23 10.59 -19.75
N ASP A 54 0.80 11.78 -19.35
CA ASP A 54 0.18 12.01 -18.05
C ASP A 54 -1.18 11.30 -17.91
N ASP A 55 -2.00 11.26 -18.97
CA ASP A 55 -3.27 10.52 -18.94
C ASP A 55 -3.04 9.01 -18.85
N MET A 56 -2.01 8.52 -19.53
CA MET A 56 -1.60 7.12 -19.47
C MET A 56 -1.04 6.74 -18.09
N LEU A 57 -0.21 7.60 -17.49
CA LEU A 57 0.31 7.42 -16.13
C LEU A 57 -0.80 7.46 -15.09
N LEU A 58 -1.75 8.41 -15.22
CA LEU A 58 -2.92 8.50 -14.35
C LEU A 58 -3.76 7.24 -14.41
N PHE A 59 -3.98 6.70 -15.61
CA PHE A 59 -4.72 5.45 -15.75
C PHE A 59 -3.99 4.25 -15.15
N ALA A 60 -2.68 4.14 -15.37
CA ALA A 60 -1.87 3.07 -14.76
C ALA A 60 -1.88 3.18 -13.22
N PHE A 61 -1.77 4.39 -12.68
CA PHE A 61 -1.88 4.67 -11.26
C PHE A 61 -3.22 4.22 -10.67
N HIS A 62 -4.34 4.56 -11.32
CA HIS A 62 -5.66 4.12 -10.88
C HIS A 62 -5.80 2.60 -10.93
N THR A 63 -5.28 1.97 -11.97
CA THR A 63 -5.29 0.50 -12.13
C THR A 63 -4.53 -0.19 -10.98
N VAL A 64 -3.35 0.31 -10.63
CA VAL A 64 -2.57 -0.20 -9.49
C VAL A 64 -3.30 0.05 -8.17
N SER A 65 -3.83 1.26 -7.97
CA SER A 65 -4.57 1.61 -6.75
C SER A 65 -5.80 0.71 -6.54
N GLU A 66 -6.55 0.41 -7.60
CA GLU A 66 -7.70 -0.50 -7.55
C GLU A 66 -7.30 -1.94 -7.18
N ARG A 67 -6.15 -2.42 -7.68
CA ARG A 67 -5.61 -3.75 -7.34
C ARG A 67 -5.21 -3.83 -5.87
N VAL A 68 -4.47 -2.83 -5.39
CA VAL A 68 -4.11 -2.69 -3.97
C VAL A 68 -5.38 -2.69 -3.12
N GLU A 69 -6.38 -1.86 -3.46
CA GLU A 69 -7.65 -1.80 -2.73
C GLU A 69 -8.38 -3.15 -2.71
N GLN A 70 -8.40 -3.88 -3.83
CA GLN A 70 -9.04 -5.19 -3.91
C GLN A 70 -8.31 -6.25 -3.07
N ARG A 71 -6.97 -6.24 -3.04
CA ARG A 71 -6.17 -7.12 -2.18
C ARG A 71 -6.44 -6.83 -0.71
N ILE A 72 -6.45 -5.56 -0.32
CA ILE A 72 -6.80 -5.12 1.03
C ILE A 72 -8.20 -5.60 1.41
N ARG A 73 -9.20 -5.37 0.56
CA ARG A 73 -10.59 -5.76 0.84
C ARG A 73 -10.73 -7.27 1.05
N THR A 74 -10.01 -8.06 0.25
CA THR A 74 -9.97 -9.52 0.37
C THR A 74 -9.32 -9.94 1.69
N ALA A 75 -8.18 -9.33 2.05
CA ALA A 75 -7.49 -9.59 3.30
C ALA A 75 -8.33 -9.20 4.54
N VAL A 76 -9.12 -8.13 4.46
CA VAL A 76 -10.03 -7.71 5.54
C VAL A 76 -11.24 -8.65 5.67
N ALA A 77 -11.79 -9.14 4.56
CA ALA A 77 -12.97 -10.02 4.58
C ALA A 77 -12.69 -11.40 5.19
N ASP A 78 -11.46 -11.89 5.05
CA ASP A 78 -11.05 -13.22 5.52
C ASP A 78 -10.74 -13.28 7.01
N VAL A 79 -10.68 -12.14 7.72
CA VAL A 79 -10.12 -12.12 9.08
C VAL A 79 -10.95 -11.25 10.02
N GLY A 80 -11.53 -11.89 11.05
CA GLY A 80 -11.97 -11.22 12.29
C GLY A 80 -10.79 -10.72 13.14
N SER A 81 -9.74 -10.20 12.49
CA SER A 81 -8.46 -9.85 13.10
C SER A 81 -8.57 -8.59 13.95
N ASP A 82 -7.77 -8.57 15.01
CA ASP A 82 -7.46 -7.35 15.73
C ASP A 82 -6.88 -6.27 14.77
N ALA A 83 -7.08 -5.00 15.14
CA ALA A 83 -6.74 -3.86 14.29
C ALA A 83 -5.25 -3.82 13.87
N ARG A 84 -4.33 -4.27 14.73
CA ARG A 84 -2.90 -4.32 14.44
C ARG A 84 -2.63 -5.26 13.27
N THR A 85 -3.18 -6.47 13.32
CA THR A 85 -3.01 -7.47 12.25
C THR A 85 -3.57 -6.98 10.92
N LEU A 86 -4.75 -6.35 10.94
CA LEU A 86 -5.36 -5.76 9.73
C LEU A 86 -4.50 -4.65 9.14
N LEU A 87 -4.07 -3.69 9.96
CA LEU A 87 -3.22 -2.59 9.52
C LEU A 87 -1.86 -3.07 9.03
N ARG A 88 -1.30 -4.12 9.64
CA ARG A 88 -0.09 -4.76 9.14
C ARG A 88 -0.28 -5.30 7.73
N ALA A 89 -1.33 -6.10 7.51
CA ALA A 89 -1.60 -6.68 6.19
C ALA A 89 -1.78 -5.59 5.12
N LEU A 90 -2.54 -4.54 5.46
CA LEU A 90 -2.73 -3.35 4.64
C LEU A 90 -1.39 -2.70 4.24
N LEU A 91 -0.57 -2.34 5.22
CA LEU A 91 0.66 -1.58 5.00
C LEU A 91 1.76 -2.43 4.33
N VAL A 92 1.76 -3.75 4.57
CA VAL A 92 2.65 -4.69 3.86
C VAL A 92 2.30 -4.79 2.38
N ASP A 93 1.02 -4.78 2.01
CA ASP A 93 0.62 -4.84 0.59
C ASP A 93 1.07 -3.61 -0.20
N MET A 94 1.22 -2.47 0.49
CA MET A 94 1.77 -1.24 -0.09
C MET A 94 3.30 -1.27 -0.27
N LEU A 95 4.01 -2.21 0.36
CA LEU A 95 5.46 -2.35 0.24
C LEU A 95 5.84 -3.28 -0.92
N PRO A 96 6.97 -3.03 -1.64
CA PRO A 96 7.47 -3.88 -2.71
C PRO A 96 8.15 -5.16 -2.18
N VAL A 97 7.45 -5.95 -1.36
CA VAL A 97 7.91 -7.23 -0.81
C VAL A 97 7.38 -8.42 -1.61
N GLY A 98 6.14 -8.34 -2.10
CA GLY A 98 5.51 -9.36 -2.94
C GLY A 98 5.85 -9.22 -4.41
N ALA A 99 5.74 -10.30 -5.19
CA ALA A 99 6.03 -10.26 -6.62
C ALA A 99 5.17 -9.23 -7.38
N GLU A 100 3.89 -9.12 -7.03
CA GLU A 100 2.98 -8.14 -7.64
C GLU A 100 3.31 -6.71 -7.20
N SER A 101 3.46 -6.46 -5.89
CA SER A 101 3.78 -5.12 -5.39
C SER A 101 5.16 -4.61 -5.84
N ARG A 102 6.13 -5.51 -6.09
CA ARG A 102 7.42 -5.17 -6.73
C ARG A 102 7.27 -4.68 -8.16
N ALA A 103 6.34 -5.24 -8.92
CA ALA A 103 6.07 -4.80 -10.29
C ALA A 103 5.31 -3.46 -10.31
N GLU A 104 4.53 -3.17 -9.26
CA GLU A 104 3.66 -1.99 -9.16
C GLU A 104 4.34 -0.77 -8.52
N ALA A 105 5.22 -0.97 -7.53
CA ALA A 105 5.87 0.13 -6.80
C ALA A 105 6.63 1.16 -7.67
N PRO A 106 7.31 0.77 -8.77
CA PRO A 106 7.93 1.74 -9.67
C PRO A 106 6.93 2.70 -10.32
N VAL A 107 5.68 2.26 -10.56
CA VAL A 107 4.61 3.12 -11.07
C VAL A 107 4.20 4.16 -10.04
N TRP A 108 4.09 3.77 -8.77
CA TRP A 108 3.80 4.71 -7.69
C TRP A 108 4.90 5.79 -7.60
N ALA A 109 6.18 5.38 -7.53
CA ALA A 109 7.30 6.30 -7.45
C ALA A 109 7.34 7.26 -8.66
N ALA A 110 7.13 6.72 -9.87
CA ALA A 110 7.06 7.50 -11.09
C ALA A 110 5.90 8.52 -11.07
N PHE A 111 4.71 8.07 -10.66
CA PHE A 111 3.54 8.90 -10.60
C PHE A 111 3.68 10.02 -9.56
N LEU A 112 4.20 9.70 -8.38
CA LEU A 112 4.52 10.67 -7.33
C LEU A 112 5.50 11.74 -7.83
N ALA A 113 6.62 11.33 -8.44
CA ALA A 113 7.61 12.25 -8.98
C ALA A 113 7.01 13.23 -10.01
N ARG A 114 6.15 12.74 -10.92
CA ARG A 114 5.46 13.60 -11.88
C ARG A 114 4.41 14.49 -11.21
N ALA A 115 3.67 13.97 -10.24
CA ALA A 115 2.62 14.69 -9.53
C ALA A 115 3.14 15.88 -8.70
N ILE A 116 4.39 15.83 -8.21
CA ILE A 116 5.04 16.95 -7.52
C ILE A 116 5.07 18.21 -8.39
N VAL A 117 5.21 18.06 -9.71
CA VAL A 117 5.32 19.18 -10.67
C VAL A 117 4.10 19.31 -11.59
N GLU A 118 3.07 18.46 -11.42
CA GLU A 118 1.84 18.47 -12.21
C GLU A 118 0.60 18.48 -11.29
N PRO A 119 0.00 19.66 -11.04
CA PRO A 119 -1.10 19.80 -10.08
C PRO A 119 -2.31 18.90 -10.35
N ARG A 120 -2.56 18.56 -11.63
CA ARG A 120 -3.65 17.66 -12.02
C ARG A 120 -3.43 16.24 -11.51
N LEU A 121 -2.19 15.75 -11.57
CA LEU A 121 -1.81 14.41 -11.12
C LEU A 121 -1.66 14.32 -9.59
N ALA A 122 -1.39 15.45 -8.94
CA ALA A 122 -1.37 15.51 -7.47
C ALA A 122 -2.75 15.33 -6.82
N LYS A 123 -3.85 15.67 -7.51
CA LYS A 123 -5.20 15.59 -6.94
C LYS A 123 -5.57 14.15 -6.51
N PRO A 124 -5.43 13.11 -7.36
CA PRO A 124 -5.64 11.72 -6.96
C PRO A 124 -4.81 11.28 -5.75
N LEU A 125 -3.52 11.65 -5.67
CA LEU A 125 -2.67 11.31 -4.53
C LEU A 125 -3.17 11.95 -3.23
N ARG A 126 -3.55 13.23 -3.28
CA ARG A 126 -4.09 13.93 -2.11
C ARG A 126 -5.42 13.34 -1.65
N GLU A 127 -6.29 12.96 -2.58
CA GLU A 127 -7.60 12.36 -2.26
C GLU A 127 -7.44 10.96 -1.70
N GLY A 128 -6.66 10.10 -2.36
CA GLY A 128 -6.36 8.74 -1.91
C GLY A 128 -5.62 8.74 -0.57
N GLY A 129 -4.61 9.59 -0.40
CA GLY A 129 -3.87 9.72 0.86
C GLY A 129 -4.74 10.18 2.02
N ARG A 130 -5.65 11.14 1.82
CA ARG A 130 -6.63 11.51 2.85
C ARG A 130 -7.57 10.36 3.19
N GLY A 131 -8.11 9.68 2.19
CA GLY A 131 -9.00 8.54 2.41
C GLY A 131 -8.32 7.42 3.19
N MET A 132 -7.11 7.05 2.81
CA MET A 132 -6.31 6.04 3.49
C MET A 132 -5.92 6.46 4.91
N SER A 133 -5.52 7.72 5.10
CA SER A 133 -5.21 8.24 6.44
C SER A 133 -6.42 8.19 7.37
N THR A 134 -7.61 8.55 6.89
CA THR A 134 -8.85 8.43 7.67
C THR A 134 -9.15 6.97 8.01
N PHE A 135 -9.05 6.07 7.01
CA PHE A 135 -9.27 4.64 7.21
C PHE A 135 -8.35 4.05 8.27
N ILE A 136 -7.05 4.35 8.21
CA ILE A 136 -6.05 3.88 9.18
C ILE A 136 -6.36 4.47 10.57
N ALA A 137 -6.65 5.77 10.66
CA ALA A 137 -6.97 6.41 11.94
C ALA A 137 -8.20 5.80 12.61
N ASP A 138 -9.23 5.46 11.84
CA ASP A 138 -10.44 4.81 12.36
C ASP A 138 -10.15 3.41 12.90
N HIS A 139 -9.29 2.63 12.22
CA HIS A 139 -8.86 1.32 12.69
C HIS A 139 -7.95 1.40 13.92
N ILE A 140 -7.04 2.38 13.98
CA ILE A 140 -6.24 2.64 15.19
C ILE A 140 -7.16 2.95 16.36
N ARG A 141 -8.15 3.83 16.19
CA ARG A 141 -9.10 4.21 17.25
C ARG A 141 -9.93 3.02 17.73
N ALA A 142 -10.42 2.20 16.81
CA ALA A 142 -11.21 1.00 17.15
C ALA A 142 -10.36 -0.10 17.81
N GLY A 143 -9.06 -0.13 17.54
CA GLY A 143 -8.14 -1.15 18.01
C GLY A 143 -7.59 -0.96 19.43
N ALA A 144 -8.15 -0.04 20.21
CA ALA A 144 -7.71 0.27 21.58
C ALA A 144 -6.18 0.53 21.67
N PRO A 145 -5.69 1.62 21.05
CA PRO A 145 -4.26 1.93 21.04
C PRO A 145 -3.78 2.28 22.46
N ARG A 146 -2.45 2.29 22.67
CA ARG A 146 -1.85 2.72 23.94
C ARG A 146 -2.26 4.15 24.32
N GLU A 147 -2.11 4.48 25.60
CA GLU A 147 -2.33 5.84 26.09
C GLU A 147 -1.48 6.87 25.34
N ASN A 148 -2.01 8.08 25.17
CA ASN A 148 -1.37 9.22 24.48
C ASN A 148 -1.09 9.01 22.99
N ILE A 149 -1.69 8.00 22.35
CA ILE A 149 -1.70 7.86 20.90
C ILE A 149 -2.79 8.76 20.30
N ASP A 150 -2.41 9.65 19.38
CA ASP A 150 -3.35 10.33 18.49
C ASP A 150 -3.49 9.53 17.17
N PRO A 151 -4.64 8.87 16.93
CA PRO A 151 -4.85 8.05 15.73
C PRO A 151 -4.63 8.80 14.41
N THR A 152 -4.90 10.11 14.39
CA THR A 152 -4.78 10.93 13.18
C THR A 152 -3.32 11.14 12.81
N PHE A 153 -2.49 11.52 13.78
CA PHE A 153 -1.05 11.69 13.56
C PHE A 153 -0.35 10.36 13.30
N GLU A 154 -0.78 9.28 13.97
CA GLU A 154 -0.21 7.96 13.72
C GLU A 154 -0.54 7.43 12.34
N ALA A 155 -1.76 7.65 11.83
CA ALA A 155 -2.10 7.29 10.46
C ALA A 155 -1.23 8.00 9.42
N LEU A 156 -0.99 9.30 9.60
CA LEU A 156 -0.07 10.07 8.76
C LEU A 156 1.36 9.55 8.86
N THR A 157 1.80 9.20 10.07
CA THR A 157 3.14 8.67 10.35
C THR A 157 3.35 7.32 9.67
N LEU A 158 2.37 6.41 9.74
CA LEU A 158 2.44 5.10 9.09
C LEU A 158 2.47 5.22 7.56
N LEU A 159 1.70 6.14 6.98
CA LEU A 159 1.75 6.38 5.53
C LEU A 159 3.11 6.93 5.09
N ALA A 160 3.62 7.95 5.79
CA ALA A 160 4.94 8.50 5.52
C ALA A 160 6.05 7.46 5.69
N LEU A 161 5.92 6.58 6.70
CA LEU A 161 6.82 5.46 6.93
C LEU A 161 6.83 4.50 5.74
N VAL A 162 5.65 4.07 5.27
CA VAL A 162 5.53 3.15 4.13
C VAL A 162 6.12 3.76 2.86
N ASP A 163 5.85 5.04 2.57
CA ASP A 163 6.44 5.74 1.43
C ASP A 163 7.98 5.77 1.50
N GLY A 164 8.54 6.02 2.70
CA GLY A 164 9.97 5.99 2.94
C GLY A 164 10.58 4.60 2.80
N LEU A 165 9.95 3.58 3.39
CA LEU A 165 10.38 2.18 3.30
C LEU A 165 10.35 1.66 1.85
N MET A 166 9.28 1.96 1.11
CA MET A 166 9.19 1.65 -0.32
C MET A 166 10.33 2.29 -1.10
N SER A 167 10.63 3.57 -0.85
CA SER A 167 11.74 4.27 -1.50
C SER A 167 13.08 3.61 -1.20
N HIS A 168 13.34 3.27 0.07
CA HIS A 168 14.56 2.56 0.48
C HIS A 168 14.68 1.15 -0.13
N LEU A 169 13.57 0.41 -0.25
CA LEU A 169 13.54 -0.90 -0.90
C LEU A 169 13.83 -0.79 -2.40
N LEU A 170 13.22 0.18 -3.09
CA LEU A 170 13.40 0.39 -4.52
C LEU A 170 14.85 0.71 -4.91
N ILE A 171 15.58 1.42 -4.03
CA ILE A 171 17.00 1.74 -4.25
C ILE A 171 17.96 0.74 -3.62
N GLY A 172 17.45 -0.34 -3.00
CA GLY A 172 18.27 -1.36 -2.33
C GLY A 172 19.01 -0.87 -1.08
N GLN A 173 18.55 0.21 -0.44
CA GLN A 173 19.14 0.72 0.80
C GLN A 173 18.82 -0.21 1.99
N ILE A 174 17.68 -0.89 1.96
CA ILE A 174 17.27 -1.88 2.95
C ILE A 174 16.72 -3.13 2.25
N ASP A 175 16.70 -4.25 2.97
CA ASP A 175 16.05 -5.48 2.53
C ASP A 175 14.62 -5.61 3.08
N ASP A 176 13.88 -6.61 2.59
CA ASP A 176 12.51 -6.90 3.00
C ASP A 176 12.41 -7.14 4.51
N THR A 177 13.38 -7.84 5.09
CA THR A 177 13.40 -8.16 6.52
C THR A 177 13.45 -6.89 7.36
N THR A 178 14.33 -5.94 7.00
CA THR A 178 14.46 -4.66 7.71
C THR A 178 13.22 -3.80 7.54
N ALA A 179 12.64 -3.76 6.34
CA ALA A 179 11.42 -2.99 6.09
C ALA A 179 10.23 -3.51 6.91
N LEU A 180 10.01 -4.84 6.90
CA LEU A 180 8.94 -5.48 7.66
C LEU A 180 9.14 -5.30 9.18
N ALA A 181 10.37 -5.47 9.68
CA ALA A 181 10.67 -5.26 11.10
C ALA A 181 10.44 -3.80 11.54
N THR A 182 10.78 -2.83 10.68
CA THR A 182 10.55 -1.40 10.96
C THR A 182 9.06 -1.06 11.01
N LEU A 183 8.27 -1.63 10.09
CA LEU A 183 6.82 -1.50 10.10
C LEU A 183 6.21 -2.12 11.36
N ASP A 184 6.63 -3.35 11.68
CA ASP A 184 6.16 -4.08 12.87
C ASP A 184 6.49 -3.33 14.17
N HIS A 185 7.68 -2.76 14.28
CA HIS A 185 8.08 -1.93 15.41
C HIS A 185 7.14 -0.73 15.62
N ASN A 186 6.74 -0.06 14.54
CA ASN A 186 5.84 1.10 14.63
C ASN A 186 4.41 0.70 14.99
N LEU A 187 3.91 -0.41 14.45
CA LEU A 187 2.60 -0.95 14.83
C LEU A 187 2.59 -1.41 16.29
N ASP A 188 3.67 -2.05 16.74
CA ASP A 188 3.82 -2.46 18.13
C ASP A 188 3.83 -1.27 19.06
N ARG A 189 4.46 -0.14 18.70
CA ARG A 189 4.44 1.11 19.49
C ARG A 189 3.02 1.64 19.68
N ILE A 190 2.18 1.54 18.65
CA ILE A 190 0.78 2.01 18.68
C ILE A 190 -0.10 1.11 19.56
N PHE A 191 -0.03 -0.22 19.40
CA PHE A 191 -1.04 -1.13 19.96
C PHE A 191 -0.63 -1.86 21.24
N GLY A 192 0.66 -2.01 21.55
CA GLY A 192 1.05 -3.05 22.50
C GLY A 192 1.89 -4.13 21.84
N HIS A 193 2.70 -4.83 22.62
CA HIS A 193 3.00 -6.22 22.25
C HIS A 193 1.77 -7.05 22.60
N ALA A 194 1.32 -7.93 21.70
CA ALA A 194 0.19 -8.85 21.93
C ALA A 194 0.37 -9.76 23.17
N HIS A 195 1.56 -9.73 23.81
CA HIS A 195 1.91 -10.52 24.97
C HIS A 195 1.64 -9.88 26.34
N GLU A 196 1.31 -8.58 26.43
CA GLU A 196 1.17 -7.90 27.74
C GLU A 196 -0.24 -7.98 28.36
N GLN A 197 -1.26 -8.44 27.63
CA GLN A 197 -2.66 -8.49 28.12
C GLN A 197 -3.10 -9.83 28.74
N ARG A 198 -2.20 -10.78 28.98
CA ARG A 198 -2.53 -12.10 29.57
C ARG A 198 -1.93 -12.34 30.97
N GLY A 199 -1.56 -11.26 31.67
CA GLY A 199 -0.76 -11.30 32.91
C GLY A 199 -1.47 -11.00 34.22
N ASP A 200 -2.76 -10.61 34.23
CA ASP A 200 -3.51 -10.39 35.48
C ASP A 200 -4.51 -11.52 35.74
N VAL A 201 -3.96 -12.73 35.95
CA VAL A 201 -4.68 -13.73 36.75
C VAL A 201 -4.25 -13.49 38.20
N VAL A 202 -5.06 -12.70 38.91
CA VAL A 202 -5.03 -12.60 40.36
C VAL A 202 -5.15 -14.01 40.93
N MET A 203 -4.04 -14.54 41.45
CA MET A 203 -4.02 -15.81 42.17
C MET A 203 -4.93 -15.70 43.40
N PRO A 204 -5.81 -16.67 43.66
CA PRO A 204 -6.59 -16.66 44.89
C PRO A 204 -5.63 -16.94 46.05
N THR A 205 -5.49 -15.98 46.96
CA THR A 205 -4.84 -16.20 48.25
C THR A 205 -5.69 -17.22 49.03
N GLY A 206 -5.23 -18.47 49.00
CA GLY A 206 -5.87 -19.60 49.66
C GLY A 206 -4.87 -20.45 50.43
N VAL A 207 -4.87 -20.23 51.75
CA VAL A 207 -4.66 -21.21 52.84
C VAL A 207 -3.28 -21.86 52.98
N GLU A 208 -2.62 -21.56 54.11
CA GLU A 208 -2.02 -22.61 54.93
C GLU A 208 -2.13 -22.22 56.40
N GLY A 209 -3.05 -22.90 57.10
CA GLY A 209 -2.98 -23.02 58.55
C GLY A 209 -1.98 -24.12 58.90
N VAL A 210 -1.14 -23.86 59.88
CA VAL A 210 -0.41 -24.89 60.62
C VAL A 210 -0.60 -24.60 62.11
N PRO A 211 -1.10 -25.56 62.90
CA PRO A 211 -1.15 -25.46 64.35
C PRO A 211 0.18 -25.95 64.95
N ASP A 212 0.64 -25.30 66.04
CA ASP A 212 1.36 -25.94 67.16
C ASP A 212 1.71 -24.89 68.23
N GLU A 213 0.92 -24.88 69.32
CA GLU A 213 1.33 -24.92 70.75
C GLU A 213 0.11 -24.74 71.67
#